data_AF-A0A964PLX8-F1
#
_entry.id   AF-A0A964PLX8-F1
#
_cell.length_a   1.000
_cell.length_b   1.000
_cell.length_c   1.000
_cell.angle_alpha   90.00
_cell.angle_beta   90.00
_cell.angle_gamma   90.00
#
_symmetry.space_group_name_H-M   'P 1'
#
loop_
_entity.id
_entity.type
_entity.pdbx_description
1 polymer ?
#
loop_
_entity_poly.entity_id
_entity_poly.type
_entity_poly.pdbx_seq_one_letter_code
_entity_poly.pdbx_strand_id
1 'polypeptide(L)' 'MDKATSASQIYNLLRFAERGGQRAECLRVLATVKVLSVGPTCSDALRDSGIAVTAEASPPKLGPLMELLKAQL' A
#
# COMPACT_ATOMS: atom_id res chain seq x y z
N MET A 1 -0.97 -10.92 16.02
CA MET A 1 0.23 -10.93 15.15
C MET A 1 -0.26 -10.47 13.80
N ASP A 2 -0.50 -9.17 13.63
CA ASP A 2 -1.43 -8.65 12.62
C ASP A 2 -0.69 -7.72 11.64
N LYS A 3 0.45 -8.15 11.10
CA LYS A 3 1.20 -7.36 10.11
C LYS A 3 0.66 -7.61 8.70
N ALA A 4 -0.56 -7.13 8.44
CA ALA A 4 -0.92 -6.75 7.08
C ALA A 4 -0.05 -5.52 6.71
N THR A 5 0.61 -5.57 5.56
CA THR A 5 1.48 -4.54 4.93
C THR A 5 1.81 -3.34 5.83
N SER A 6 2.88 -3.42 6.62
CA SER A 6 3.32 -2.29 7.43
C SER A 6 3.93 -1.20 6.55
N ALA A 7 3.81 0.08 6.91
CA ALA A 7 4.44 1.21 6.23
C ALA A 7 5.90 0.96 5.80
N SER A 8 6.67 0.24 6.63
CA SER A 8 8.04 -0.19 6.34
C SER A 8 8.20 -1.05 5.08
N GLN A 9 7.20 -1.83 4.70
CA GLN A 9 7.23 -2.68 3.51
C GLN A 9 7.29 -1.85 2.23
N ILE A 10 6.56 -0.72 2.18
CA ILE A 10 6.58 0.19 1.02
C ILE A 10 7.94 0.87 0.89
N TYR A 11 8.49 1.39 1.99
CA TYR A 11 9.83 1.96 1.99
C TYR A 11 10.88 0.94 1.54
N ASN A 12 10.79 -0.31 2.01
CA ASN A 12 11.70 -1.37 1.62
C ASN A 12 11.56 -1.75 0.14
N LEU A 13 10.34 -1.86 -0.39
CA LEU A 13 10.08 -2.14 -1.79
C LEU A 13 10.69 -1.06 -2.69
N LEU A 14 10.42 0.21 -2.39
CA LEU A 14 10.93 1.32 -3.20
C LEU A 14 12.45 1.46 -3.09
N ARG A 15 13.03 1.22 -1.90
CA ARG A 15 14.49 1.18 -1.71
C ARG A 15 15.13 0.04 -2.48
N PHE A 16 14.46 -1.11 -2.56
CA PHE A 16 14.93 -2.23 -3.37
C PHE A 16 14.87 -1.89 -4.87
N ALA A 17 13.76 -1.32 -5.34
CA ALA A 17 13.62 -0.86 -6.72
C ALA A 17 14.66 0.22 -7.09
N GLU A 18 14.96 1.14 -6.18
CA GLU A 18 16.00 2.17 -6.33
C GLU A 18 17.37 1.55 -6.63
N ARG A 19 17.76 0.49 -5.89
CA ARG A 19 19.05 -0.20 -6.09
C ARG A 19 19.21 -0.79 -7.49
N GLY A 20 18.10 -1.11 -8.15
CA GLY A 20 18.06 -1.58 -9.53
C GLY A 20 17.76 -0.51 -10.57
N GLY A 21 17.69 0.78 -10.20
CA GLY A 21 17.30 1.87 -11.10
C GLY A 21 15.83 1.82 -11.55
N GLN A 22 14.98 1.06 -10.86
CA GLN A 22 13.59 0.77 -11.26
C GLN A 22 12.55 1.47 -10.39
N ARG A 23 12.94 2.44 -9.55
CA ARG A 23 12.00 3.15 -8.67
C ARG A 23 10.84 3.78 -9.45
N ALA A 24 11.14 4.54 -10.49
CA ALA A 24 10.12 5.24 -11.27
C ALA A 24 9.14 4.25 -11.95
N GLU A 25 9.69 3.16 -12.49
CA GLU A 25 8.91 2.09 -13.11
C GLU A 25 8.02 1.37 -12.08
N CYS A 26 8.55 1.10 -10.89
CA CYS A 26 7.80 0.51 -9.78
C CYS A 26 6.60 1.40 -9.39
N LEU A 27 6.81 2.70 -9.22
CA LEU A 27 5.72 3.66 -8.94
C LEU A 27 4.70 3.71 -10.08
N ARG A 28 5.18 3.70 -11.34
CA ARG A 28 4.31 3.71 -12.52
C ARG A 28 3.39 2.48 -12.56
N VAL A 29 3.90 1.29 -12.27
CA VAL A 29 3.09 0.06 -12.22
C VAL A 29 2.16 0.06 -11.00
N LEU A 30 2.62 0.56 -9.84
CA LEU A 30 1.76 0.67 -8.66
C LEU A 30 0.58 1.63 -8.88
N ALA A 31 0.73 2.63 -9.75
CA ALA A 31 -0.36 3.51 -10.16
C ALA A 31 -1.44 2.82 -11.01
N THR A 32 -1.19 1.62 -11.55
CA THR A 32 -2.16 0.87 -12.36
C THR A 32 -2.92 -0.20 -11.58
N VAL A 33 -2.63 -0.39 -10.29
CA VAL A 33 -3.30 -1.38 -9.44
C VAL A 33 -4.13 -0.71 -8.36
N LYS A 34 -5.15 -1.42 -7.86
CA LYS A 34 -5.87 -0.97 -6.66
C LYS A 34 -4.99 -1.18 -5.43
N VAL A 35 -4.79 -0.14 -4.64
CA VAL A 35 -3.99 -0.16 -3.42
C VAL A 35 -4.91 0.02 -2.23
N LEU A 36 -5.07 -1.04 -1.43
CA LEU A 36 -5.87 -1.00 -0.21
C LEU A 36 -4.94 -0.89 1.01
N SER A 37 -5.33 -0.06 1.96
CA SER A 37 -4.59 0.15 3.21
C SER A 37 -5.38 -0.39 4.39
N VAL A 38 -4.67 -1.00 5.35
CA VAL A 38 -5.28 -1.50 6.60
C VAL A 38 -5.59 -0.37 7.58
N GLY A 39 -4.99 0.82 7.45
CA GLY A 39 -5.21 1.91 8.40
C GLY A 39 -4.35 3.15 8.14
N PRO A 40 -4.56 4.23 8.93
CA PRO A 40 -4.09 5.57 8.59
C PRO A 40 -2.57 5.67 8.47
N THR A 41 -1.81 5.04 9.39
CA THR A 41 -0.34 5.04 9.33
C THR A 41 0.22 4.41 8.05
N CYS A 42 -0.45 3.37 7.53
CA CYS A 42 -0.03 2.75 6.26
C CYS A 42 -0.42 3.63 5.08
N SER A 43 -1.61 4.24 5.13
CA SER A 43 -2.07 5.16 4.09
C SER A 43 -1.19 6.39 3.95
N ASP A 44 -0.74 6.96 5.07
CA ASP A 44 0.16 8.13 5.05
C ASP A 44 1.52 7.75 4.45
N ALA A 45 2.09 6.62 4.84
CA ALA A 45 3.35 6.13 4.25
C ALA A 45 3.27 5.85 2.75
N LEU A 46 2.12 5.33 2.27
CA LEU A 46 1.85 5.15 0.84
C LEU A 46 1.81 6.50 0.12
N ARG A 47 1.09 7.48 0.66
CA ARG A 47 0.97 8.82 0.07
C ARG A 47 2.30 9.57 0.05
N ASP A 48 3.04 9.55 1.16
CA ASP A 48 4.39 10.13 1.27
C ASP A 48 5.37 9.52 0.25
N SER A 49 5.12 8.26 -0.12
CA SER A 49 5.90 7.54 -1.12
C SER A 49 5.45 7.79 -2.57
N GLY A 50 4.42 8.62 -2.78
CA GLY A 50 3.85 8.92 -4.11
C GLY A 50 2.87 7.86 -4.62
N ILE A 51 2.34 7.00 -3.75
CA ILE A 51 1.39 5.94 -4.10
C ILE A 51 -0.01 6.35 -3.64
N ALA A 52 -0.96 6.41 -4.56
CA ALA A 52 -2.35 6.69 -4.24
C ALA A 52 -3.01 5.50 -3.51
N VAL A 53 -3.77 5.79 -2.45
CA VAL A 53 -4.55 4.79 -1.72
C VAL A 53 -5.95 4.76 -2.30
N THR A 54 -6.37 3.61 -2.83
CA THR A 54 -7.71 3.40 -3.39
C THR A 54 -8.77 3.44 -2.29
N ALA A 55 -8.53 2.74 -1.19
CA ALA A 55 -9.39 2.79 -0.01
C ALA A 55 -8.65 2.32 1.24
N GLU A 56 -9.13 2.78 2.40
CA GLU A 56 -8.60 2.45 3.72
C GLU A 56 -9.65 1.69 4.52
N ALA A 57 -9.24 0.61 5.19
CA ALA A 57 -10.11 -0.16 6.05
C ALA A 57 -10.48 0.60 7.33
N SER A 58 -11.76 0.56 7.70
CA SER A 58 -12.26 1.12 8.96
C SER A 58 -13.23 0.14 9.64
N PRO A 59 -12.96 -0.33 10.88
CA PRO A 59 -11.78 -0.06 11.71
C PRO A 59 -10.49 -0.70 11.14
N PRO A 60 -9.28 -0.29 11.61
CA PRO A 60 -8.01 -0.70 11.00
C PRO A 60 -7.62 -2.14 11.36
N LYS A 61 -8.34 -3.09 10.77
CA LYS A 61 -8.23 -4.53 11.03
C LYS A 61 -8.32 -5.30 9.72
N LEU A 62 -7.83 -6.54 9.76
CA LEU A 62 -7.85 -7.41 8.59
C LEU A 62 -9.28 -7.72 8.10
N GLY A 63 -10.24 -7.93 9.01
CA GLY A 63 -11.64 -8.23 8.63
C GLY A 63 -12.25 -7.15 7.71
N PRO A 64 -12.32 -5.88 8.13
CA PRO A 64 -12.77 -4.77 7.30
C PRO A 64 -11.96 -4.60 6.00
N LEU A 65 -10.64 -4.87 6.02
CA LEU A 65 -9.82 -4.86 4.81
C LEU A 65 -10.24 -5.95 3.81
N MET A 66 -10.58 -7.14 4.28
CA MET A 66 -11.05 -8.23 3.41
C MET A 66 -12.43 -7.92 2.81
N GLU A 67 -13.33 -7.29 3.56
CA GLU A 67 -14.62 -6.82 3.02
C GLU A 67 -14.41 -5.72 1.98
N LEU A 68 -13.47 -4.80 2.23
CA LEU A 68 -13.08 -3.78 1.27
C LEU A 68 -12.50 -4.40 -0.01
N LEU A 69 -11.67 -5.44 0.11
CA LEU A 69 -11.14 -6.17 -1.05
C LEU A 69 -12.27 -6.80 -1.86
N LYS A 70 -13.23 -7.47 -1.22
CA LYS A 70 -14.38 -8.08 -1.91
C LYS A 70 -15.20 -7.04 -2.67
N ALA A 71 -15.39 -5.85 -2.11
CA ALA A 71 -16.11 -4.75 -2.76
C ALA A 71 -15.36 -4.14 -3.96
N GLN A 72 -14.12 -4.55 -4.22
CA GLN A 72 -13.25 -4.04 -5.28
C GLN A 72 -12.95 -5.07 -6.38
N LEU A 73 -13.45 -6.30 -6.25
CA LEU A 73 -13.44 -7.33 -7.28
C LEU A 73 -14.64 -7.18 -8.22
#